data_AF-O26374-F1
#
_entry.id   AF-O26374-F1
#
_cell.length_a   1.000
_cell.length_b   1.000
_cell.length_c   1.000
_cell.angle_alpha   90.00
_cell.angle_beta   90.00
_cell.angle_gamma   90.00
#
_symmetry.space_group_name_H-M   'P 1'
#
loop_
_entity.id
_entity.type
_entity.pdbx_description
1 polymer ?
#
loop_
_entity_poly.entity_id
_entity_poly.type
_entity_poly.pdbx_seq_one_letter_code
_entity_poly.pdbx_strand_id
1 'polypeptide(L)'
;MRGLIIIMDYKVNSADDNNIFIETEPYRRLLEIIRQMKDVRGEILHVVGAPGTGKSANIYRAIGEAELHVYEVPCKLESPDLSADDVFHHVMEGMKEELGADTGADLYGRLKEFDAVLFADRFHDSHEFSSFSGFSQWTRNGGLEPLRFYLKCAGEYLKNRRVLAEVNIIFQTAWRFYFRGKKYDLFTDIPVISSLLFHTLSIPFRAVKIDYSRKETLNIIRAHLDADESEIQRLIDLYGCRPRIIMEKLGSC
;
A
#
# COMPACT_ATOMS: atom_id res chain seq x y z
N MET A 1 -22.30 0.07 -33.28
CA MET A 1 -22.70 0.19 -31.86
C MET A 1 -21.45 0.02 -31.02
N ARG A 2 -21.08 1.05 -30.26
CA ARG A 2 -19.90 1.04 -29.39
C ARG A 2 -20.18 0.13 -28.21
N GLY A 3 -19.41 -0.96 -28.08
CA GLY A 3 -19.46 -1.83 -26.92
C GLY A 3 -19.00 -1.04 -25.68
N LEU A 4 -19.89 -0.98 -24.69
CA LEU A 4 -19.59 -0.47 -23.36
C LEU A 4 -18.71 -1.51 -22.68
N ILE A 5 -17.39 -1.28 -22.60
CA ILE A 5 -16.51 -2.09 -21.75
C ILE A 5 -16.83 -1.67 -20.31
N ILE A 6 -17.63 -2.45 -19.59
CA ILE A 6 -17.75 -2.31 -18.14
C ILE A 6 -16.44 -2.86 -17.57
N ILE A 7 -15.47 -1.97 -17.33
CA ILE A 7 -14.32 -2.31 -16.50
C ILE A 7 -14.88 -2.46 -15.09
N MET A 8 -15.13 -3.69 -14.64
CA MET A 8 -15.42 -3.96 -13.24
C MET A 8 -14.17 -3.58 -12.45
N ASP A 9 -14.24 -2.49 -11.70
CA ASP A 9 -13.14 -2.06 -10.85
C ASP A 9 -13.11 -2.92 -9.59
N TYR A 10 -12.18 -3.86 -9.54
CA TYR A 10 -11.95 -4.74 -8.38
C TYR A 10 -10.95 -4.12 -7.39
N LYS A 11 -10.66 -2.82 -7.49
CA LYS A 11 -9.78 -2.11 -6.57
C LYS A 11 -10.58 -1.68 -5.33
N VAL A 12 -10.05 -2.04 -4.15
CA VAL A 12 -10.59 -1.62 -2.85
C VAL A 12 -9.81 -0.39 -2.40
N ASN A 13 -10.51 0.73 -2.22
CA ASN A 13 -9.91 2.02 -1.90
C ASN A 13 -10.25 2.51 -0.47
N SER A 14 -11.17 1.81 0.20
CA SER A 14 -11.61 2.10 1.56
C SER A 14 -12.05 0.82 2.29
N ALA A 15 -12.33 0.92 3.59
CA ALA A 15 -12.89 -0.20 4.36
C ALA A 15 -14.30 -0.60 3.89
N ASP A 16 -15.07 0.36 3.37
CA ASP A 16 -16.47 0.19 2.97
C ASP A 16 -16.62 -0.51 1.61
N ASP A 17 -15.58 -0.53 0.78
CA ASP A 17 -15.61 -1.15 -0.56
C ASP A 17 -15.50 -2.69 -0.52
N ASN A 18 -15.30 -3.29 0.66
CA ASN A 18 -14.88 -4.68 0.81
C ASN A 18 -16.00 -5.62 1.32
N ASN A 19 -17.12 -5.66 0.60
CA ASN A 19 -18.33 -6.41 0.99
C ASN A 19 -18.16 -7.94 0.99
N ILE A 20 -17.22 -8.47 0.19
CA ILE A 20 -16.91 -9.89 0.13
C ILE A 20 -15.42 -10.05 0.42
N PHE A 21 -15.08 -10.49 1.63
CA PHE A 21 -13.69 -10.70 2.03
C PHE A 21 -13.47 -12.15 2.47
N ILE A 22 -12.46 -12.78 1.89
CA ILE A 22 -12.03 -14.14 2.27
C ILE A 22 -10.84 -14.03 3.20
N GLU A 23 -11.01 -14.54 4.41
CA GLU A 23 -9.94 -14.59 5.40
C GLU A 23 -8.82 -15.54 4.91
N THR A 24 -7.60 -15.03 4.86
CA THR A 24 -6.40 -15.77 4.44
C THR A 24 -5.36 -15.79 5.55
N GLU A 25 -4.36 -16.64 5.44
CA GLU A 25 -3.29 -16.69 6.44
C GLU A 25 -2.47 -15.39 6.51
N PRO A 26 -2.08 -14.75 5.38
CA PRO A 26 -1.46 -13.42 5.40
C PRO A 26 -2.32 -12.34 6.09
N TYR A 27 -3.64 -12.39 5.88
CA TYR A 27 -4.57 -11.48 6.53
C TYR A 27 -4.56 -11.66 8.05
N ARG A 28 -4.59 -12.90 8.55
CA ARG A 28 -4.55 -13.18 10.00
C ARG A 28 -3.32 -12.59 10.67
N ARG A 29 -2.14 -12.76 10.06
CA ARG A 29 -0.89 -12.16 10.55
C ARG A 29 -0.95 -10.64 10.54
N LEU A 30 -1.51 -10.04 9.49
CA LEU A 30 -1.69 -8.60 9.40
C LEU A 30 -2.61 -8.08 10.51
N LEU A 31 -3.76 -8.74 10.69
CA LEU A 31 -4.76 -8.38 11.69
C LEU A 31 -4.21 -8.50 13.12
N GLU A 32 -3.42 -9.53 13.41
CA GLU A 32 -2.76 -9.68 14.71
C GLU A 32 -1.84 -8.50 15.03
N ILE A 33 -1.00 -8.08 14.07
CA ILE A 33 -0.11 -6.93 14.26
C ILE A 33 -0.93 -5.65 14.40
N ILE A 34 -1.92 -5.43 13.55
CA ILE A 34 -2.77 -4.23 13.59
C ILE A 34 -3.53 -4.12 14.92
N ARG A 35 -4.03 -5.24 15.48
CA ARG A 35 -4.66 -5.25 16.81
C ARG A 35 -3.68 -4.81 17.90
N GLN A 36 -2.42 -5.26 17.84
CA GLN A 36 -1.40 -4.86 18.82
C GLN A 36 -1.06 -3.37 18.75
N MET A 37 -1.20 -2.72 17.58
CA MET A 37 -0.91 -1.29 17.40
C MET A 37 -1.89 -0.36 18.16
N LYS A 38 -2.99 -0.89 18.72
CA LYS A 38 -3.84 -0.12 19.65
C LYS A 38 -3.14 0.15 20.98
N ASP A 39 -2.44 -0.86 21.49
CA ASP A 39 -1.84 -0.84 22.83
C ASP A 39 -0.34 -0.53 22.78
N VAL A 40 0.31 -0.79 21.65
CA VAL A 40 1.76 -0.62 21.44
C VAL A 40 2.01 0.54 20.48
N ARG A 41 2.94 1.43 20.84
CA ARG A 41 3.32 2.61 20.06
C ARG A 41 4.74 2.50 19.49
N GLY A 42 5.01 3.25 18.42
CA GLY A 42 6.33 3.32 17.78
C GLY A 42 6.61 2.20 16.79
N GLU A 43 5.60 1.42 16.43
CA GLU A 43 5.73 0.32 15.47
C GLU A 43 5.66 0.86 14.03
N ILE A 44 6.61 0.45 13.20
CA ILE A 44 6.59 0.69 11.76
C ILE A 44 6.28 -0.64 11.07
N LEU A 45 5.13 -0.69 10.40
CA LEU A 45 4.63 -1.85 9.68
C LEU A 45 4.70 -1.64 8.18
N HIS A 46 5.44 -2.50 7.49
CA HIS A 46 5.43 -2.57 6.03
C HIS A 46 4.52 -3.70 5.55
N VAL A 47 3.49 -3.36 4.78
CA VAL A 47 2.66 -4.33 4.08
C VAL A 47 3.13 -4.43 2.63
N VAL A 48 3.74 -5.55 2.27
CA VAL A 48 4.34 -5.79 0.95
C VAL A 48 3.56 -6.85 0.17
N GLY A 49 3.71 -6.89 -1.15
CA GLY A 49 3.02 -7.85 -1.99
C GLY A 49 2.93 -7.39 -3.44
N ALA A 50 2.80 -8.34 -4.36
CA ALA A 50 2.79 -8.03 -5.78
C ALA A 50 1.60 -7.13 -6.15
N PRO A 51 1.68 -6.37 -7.24
CA PRO A 51 0.50 -5.71 -7.78
C PRO A 51 -0.63 -6.72 -8.02
N GLY A 52 -1.83 -6.41 -7.52
CA GLY A 52 -3.01 -7.28 -7.69
C GLY A 52 -3.20 -8.37 -6.65
N THR A 53 -2.38 -8.42 -5.58
CA THR A 53 -2.62 -9.31 -4.42
C THR A 53 -3.60 -8.75 -3.39
N GLY A 54 -4.16 -7.55 -3.59
CA GLY A 54 -5.17 -7.01 -2.67
C GLY A 54 -4.62 -6.50 -1.33
N LYS A 55 -3.41 -5.89 -1.32
CA LYS A 55 -2.85 -5.24 -0.13
C LYS A 55 -3.83 -4.27 0.53
N SER A 56 -4.40 -3.35 -0.26
CA SER A 56 -5.39 -2.38 0.20
C SER A 56 -6.59 -3.07 0.87
N ALA A 57 -7.16 -4.09 0.23
CA ALA A 57 -8.28 -4.86 0.78
C ALA A 57 -7.94 -5.49 2.14
N ASN A 58 -6.73 -6.04 2.30
CA ASN A 58 -6.28 -6.61 3.57
C ASN A 58 -6.05 -5.53 4.64
N ILE A 59 -5.41 -4.42 4.28
CA ILE A 59 -5.11 -3.30 5.19
C ILE A 59 -6.40 -2.68 5.71
N TYR A 60 -7.28 -2.22 4.83
CA TYR A 60 -8.51 -1.54 5.23
C TYR A 60 -9.45 -2.48 5.99
N ARG A 61 -9.52 -3.76 5.61
CA ARG A 61 -10.28 -4.76 6.37
C ARG A 61 -9.72 -4.96 7.77
N ALA A 62 -8.40 -5.06 7.91
CA ALA A 62 -7.78 -5.26 9.22
C ALA A 62 -7.92 -4.01 10.11
N ILE A 63 -7.78 -2.80 9.54
CA ILE A 63 -8.04 -1.54 10.25
C ILE A 63 -9.49 -1.46 10.74
N GLY A 64 -10.46 -1.75 9.86
CA GLY A 64 -11.88 -1.73 10.21
C GLY A 64 -12.23 -2.77 11.27
N GLU A 65 -11.74 -4.00 11.13
CA GLU A 65 -12.02 -5.08 12.10
C GLU A 65 -11.31 -4.87 13.44
N ALA A 66 -10.13 -4.25 13.45
CA ALA A 66 -9.47 -3.87 14.67
C ALA A 66 -10.02 -2.57 15.26
N GLU A 67 -10.91 -1.85 14.56
CA GLU A 67 -11.38 -0.50 14.90
C GLU A 67 -10.22 0.45 15.21
N LEU A 68 -9.17 0.42 14.38
CA LEU A 68 -7.97 1.23 14.54
C LEU A 68 -8.25 2.66 14.06
N HIS A 69 -8.04 3.68 14.91
CA HIS A 69 -8.21 5.07 14.50
C HIS A 69 -7.00 5.53 13.68
N VAL A 70 -7.16 5.69 12.37
CA VAL A 70 -6.05 5.89 11.44
C VAL A 70 -6.16 7.24 10.73
N TYR A 71 -5.04 7.96 10.68
CA TYR A 71 -4.87 9.09 9.77
C TYR A 71 -4.24 8.61 8.47
N GLU A 72 -4.99 8.64 7.37
CA GLU A 72 -4.46 8.31 6.05
C GLU A 72 -3.88 9.54 5.36
N VAL A 73 -2.59 9.47 5.04
CA VAL A 73 -1.83 10.60 4.50
C VAL A 73 -2.22 10.90 3.05
N PRO A 74 -2.65 12.13 2.72
CA PRO A 74 -2.86 12.54 1.34
C PRO A 74 -1.52 12.79 0.63
N CYS A 75 -1.47 12.56 -0.67
CA CYS A 75 -0.37 13.06 -1.51
C CYS A 75 -0.94 13.73 -2.76
N LYS A 76 -1.05 15.07 -2.75
CA LYS A 76 -1.58 15.84 -3.89
C LYS A 76 -0.43 16.60 -4.55
N LEU A 77 0.23 15.98 -5.52
CA LEU A 77 1.33 16.61 -6.23
C LEU A 77 0.81 17.35 -7.46
N GLU A 78 1.22 18.60 -7.64
CA GLU A 78 0.82 19.41 -8.80
C GLU A 78 1.45 18.95 -10.11
N SER A 79 2.59 18.26 -10.02
CA SER A 79 3.35 17.75 -11.17
C SER A 79 4.14 16.49 -10.81
N PRO A 80 4.36 15.57 -11.75
CA PRO A 80 5.29 14.45 -11.57
C PRO A 80 6.77 14.88 -11.66
N ASP A 81 7.08 16.12 -12.05
CA ASP A 81 8.44 16.64 -12.24
C ASP A 81 8.91 17.50 -11.05
N LEU A 82 8.66 17.02 -9.83
CA LEU A 82 9.06 17.68 -8.59
C LEU A 82 10.36 17.10 -8.02
N SER A 83 11.14 17.90 -7.29
CA SER A 83 12.28 17.38 -6.54
C SER A 83 11.82 16.62 -5.28
N ALA A 84 12.69 15.76 -4.73
CA ALA A 84 12.43 15.10 -3.46
C ALA A 84 12.14 16.08 -2.31
N ASP A 85 12.76 17.25 -2.34
CA ASP A 85 12.56 18.29 -1.32
C ASP A 85 11.17 18.90 -1.43
N ASP A 86 10.71 19.17 -2.65
CA ASP A 86 9.38 19.71 -2.92
C ASP A 86 8.30 18.69 -2.54
N VAL A 87 8.47 17.42 -2.89
CA VAL A 87 7.51 16.37 -2.52
C VAL A 87 7.43 16.20 -1.02
N PHE A 88 8.58 16.17 -0.32
CA PHE A 88 8.59 16.10 1.13
C PHE A 88 7.87 17.30 1.76
N HIS A 89 8.15 18.51 1.28
CA HIS A 89 7.49 19.71 1.77
C HIS A 89 5.97 19.65 1.53
N HIS A 90 5.53 19.28 0.33
CA HIS A 90 4.10 19.15 0.00
C HIS A 90 3.38 18.15 0.89
N VAL A 91 3.99 16.99 1.15
CA VAL A 91 3.39 15.97 2.03
C VAL A 91 3.28 16.53 3.46
N MET A 92 4.31 17.19 3.97
CA MET A 92 4.29 17.76 5.32
C MET A 92 3.28 18.90 5.47
N GLU A 93 3.22 19.84 4.50
CA GLU A 93 2.26 20.93 4.53
C GLU A 93 0.82 20.43 4.33
N GLY A 94 0.60 19.44 3.46
CA GLY A 94 -0.72 18.82 3.30
C GLY A 94 -1.23 18.16 4.58
N MET A 95 -0.34 17.49 5.34
CA MET A 95 -0.72 16.95 6.65
C MET A 95 -0.97 18.03 7.69
N LYS A 96 -0.19 19.11 7.68
CA LYS A 96 -0.42 20.26 8.57
C LYS A 96 -1.76 20.91 8.30
N GLU A 97 -2.11 21.12 7.04
CA GLU A 97 -3.39 21.72 6.66
C GLU A 97 -4.57 20.84 7.10
N GLU A 98 -4.56 19.53 6.81
CA GLU A 98 -5.64 18.62 7.21
C GLU A 98 -5.79 18.49 8.73
N LEU A 99 -4.70 18.59 9.48
CA LEU A 99 -4.68 18.44 10.95
C LEU A 99 -4.69 19.78 11.71
N GLY A 100 -4.72 20.91 11.01
CA GLY A 100 -4.67 22.25 11.60
C GLY A 100 -3.43 22.51 12.45
N ALA A 101 -2.26 22.10 11.94
CA ALA A 101 -0.97 22.25 12.64
C ALA A 101 -0.08 23.34 12.03
N ASP A 102 0.47 24.22 12.86
CA ASP A 102 1.27 25.36 12.38
C ASP A 102 2.75 25.03 12.16
N THR A 103 3.26 24.02 12.87
CA THR A 103 4.67 23.64 12.87
C THR A 103 4.86 22.14 12.72
N GLY A 104 6.07 21.69 12.37
CA GLY A 104 6.38 20.26 12.32
C GLY A 104 6.25 19.57 13.69
N ALA A 105 6.61 20.26 14.77
CA ALA A 105 6.46 19.72 16.13
C ALA A 105 4.99 19.56 16.52
N ASP A 106 4.16 20.55 16.17
CA ASP A 106 2.71 20.50 16.37
C ASP A 106 2.09 19.37 15.56
N LEU A 107 2.45 19.24 14.28
CA LEU A 107 2.03 18.14 13.42
C LEU A 107 2.33 16.78 14.06
N TYR A 108 3.56 16.55 14.51
CA TYR A 108 3.92 15.29 15.16
C TYR A 108 3.15 15.07 16.48
N GLY A 109 2.78 16.14 17.18
CA GLY A 109 1.85 16.07 18.31
C GLY A 109 0.46 15.57 17.89
N ARG A 110 -0.10 16.13 16.82
CA ARG A 110 -1.40 15.70 16.25
C ARG A 110 -1.39 14.26 15.78
N LEU A 111 -0.31 13.80 15.14
CA LEU A 111 -0.21 12.43 14.66
C LEU A 111 -0.28 11.38 15.79
N LYS A 112 0.04 11.76 17.04
CA LYS A 112 -0.09 10.86 18.21
C LYS A 112 -1.54 10.64 18.65
N GLU A 113 -2.47 11.50 18.23
CA GLU A 113 -3.90 11.37 18.55
C GLU A 113 -4.54 10.18 17.78
N PHE A 114 -3.86 9.68 16.75
CA PHE A 114 -4.26 8.51 15.97
C PHE A 114 -3.55 7.26 16.48
N ASP A 115 -4.19 6.10 16.35
CA ASP A 115 -3.57 4.82 16.63
C ASP A 115 -2.48 4.47 15.63
N ALA A 116 -2.61 4.91 14.38
CA ALA A 116 -1.56 4.82 13.37
C ALA A 116 -1.70 5.88 12.26
N VAL A 117 -0.58 6.14 11.58
CA VAL A 117 -0.51 6.93 10.35
C VAL A 117 -0.36 5.98 9.17
N LEU A 118 -1.23 6.08 8.18
CA LEU A 118 -1.28 5.18 7.03
C LEU A 118 -0.82 5.88 5.75
N PHE A 119 0.23 5.32 5.14
CA PHE A 119 0.68 5.66 3.79
C PHE A 119 0.22 4.55 2.83
N ALA A 120 -0.99 4.70 2.29
CA ALA A 120 -1.63 3.73 1.40
C ALA A 120 -2.15 4.38 0.11
N ASP A 121 -3.39 4.10 -0.30
CA ASP A 121 -3.87 4.44 -1.64
C ASP A 121 -4.10 5.95 -1.82
N ARG A 122 -4.56 6.70 -0.80
CA ARG A 122 -4.62 8.18 -0.88
C ARG A 122 -3.25 8.82 -1.03
N PHE A 123 -2.19 8.13 -0.62
CA PHE A 123 -0.81 8.59 -0.80
C PHE A 123 -0.26 8.16 -2.16
N HIS A 124 -0.41 6.89 -2.52
CA HIS A 124 0.21 6.35 -3.72
C HIS A 124 -0.53 6.73 -5.01
N ASP A 125 -1.85 6.64 -5.01
CA ASP A 125 -2.68 6.71 -6.20
C ASP A 125 -3.74 7.84 -6.12
N SER A 126 -3.42 8.97 -5.47
CA SER A 126 -4.31 10.14 -5.37
C SER A 126 -4.84 10.66 -6.72
N HIS A 127 -4.12 10.40 -7.81
CA HIS A 127 -4.52 10.69 -9.19
C HIS A 127 -5.72 9.89 -9.69
N GLU A 128 -6.07 8.80 -9.01
CA GLU A 128 -7.31 8.06 -9.30
C GLU A 128 -8.53 8.72 -8.66
N PHE A 129 -8.32 9.59 -7.67
CA PHE A 129 -9.38 10.27 -6.91
C PHE A 129 -9.41 11.79 -7.10
N SER A 130 -8.44 12.36 -7.84
CA SER A 130 -8.29 13.79 -8.03
C SER A 130 -7.50 14.14 -9.29
N SER A 131 -7.47 15.41 -9.68
CA SER A 131 -6.65 15.91 -10.79
C SER A 131 -5.15 15.98 -10.48
N PHE A 132 -4.75 15.69 -9.24
CA PHE A 132 -3.36 15.77 -8.80
C PHE A 132 -2.59 14.49 -9.15
N SER A 133 -1.28 14.59 -9.32
CA SER A 133 -0.41 13.43 -9.43
C SER A 133 -0.23 12.75 -8.07
N GLY A 134 -0.26 11.42 -8.07
CA GLY A 134 0.07 10.61 -6.90
C GLY A 134 1.54 10.25 -6.79
N PHE A 135 1.96 9.83 -5.60
CA PHE A 135 3.35 9.42 -5.36
C PHE A 135 3.80 8.30 -6.31
N SER A 136 2.89 7.41 -6.71
CA SER A 136 3.18 6.32 -7.66
C SER A 136 3.44 6.79 -9.10
N GLN A 137 2.99 7.99 -9.48
CA GLN A 137 3.32 8.61 -10.77
C GLN A 137 4.65 9.34 -10.70
N TRP A 138 4.85 10.14 -9.64
CA TRP A 138 6.10 10.86 -9.40
C TRP A 138 7.31 9.91 -9.35
N THR A 139 7.18 8.82 -8.60
CA THR A 139 8.25 7.79 -8.51
C THR A 139 8.58 7.10 -9.83
N ARG A 140 7.69 7.11 -10.83
CA ARG A 140 7.97 6.55 -12.17
C ARG A 140 8.86 7.46 -13.00
N ASN A 141 8.73 8.78 -12.81
CA ASN A 141 9.37 9.79 -13.67
C ASN A 141 10.61 10.40 -13.01
N GLY A 142 10.74 10.33 -11.69
CA GLY A 142 11.74 11.07 -10.90
C GLY A 142 13.17 10.51 -10.90
N GLY A 143 13.51 9.44 -11.62
CA GLY A 143 14.87 8.91 -11.66
C GLY A 143 15.44 8.56 -10.27
N LEU A 144 16.41 9.34 -9.77
CA LEU A 144 17.01 9.18 -8.44
C LEU A 144 16.28 9.96 -7.32
N GLU A 145 15.34 10.83 -7.66
CA GLU A 145 14.58 11.62 -6.68
C GLU A 145 13.82 10.76 -5.65
N PRO A 146 13.18 9.61 -6.00
CA PRO A 146 12.56 8.74 -5.01
C PRO A 146 13.53 8.26 -3.93
N LEU A 147 14.77 7.92 -4.31
CA LEU A 147 15.79 7.51 -3.34
C LEU A 147 16.15 8.67 -2.41
N ARG A 148 16.30 9.89 -2.94
CA ARG A 148 16.55 11.09 -2.12
C ARG A 148 15.41 11.36 -1.15
N PHE A 149 14.16 11.20 -1.59
CA PHE A 149 12.98 11.34 -0.74
C PHE A 149 12.98 10.34 0.41
N TYR A 150 13.27 9.07 0.15
CA TYR A 150 13.37 8.06 1.22
C TYR A 150 14.49 8.37 2.21
N LEU A 151 15.66 8.81 1.73
CA LEU A 151 16.76 9.24 2.60
C LEU A 151 16.36 10.44 3.46
N LYS A 152 15.59 11.38 2.90
CA LYS A 152 15.05 12.53 3.62
C LYS A 152 14.06 12.11 4.71
N CYS A 153 13.13 11.21 4.40
CA CYS A 153 12.21 10.64 5.40
C CYS A 153 12.96 9.94 6.53
N ALA A 154 13.99 9.16 6.21
CA ALA A 154 14.85 8.52 7.20
C ALA A 154 15.60 9.55 8.07
N GLY A 155 16.13 10.62 7.46
CA GLY A 155 16.77 11.72 8.16
C GLY A 155 15.80 12.44 9.11
N GLU A 156 14.58 12.73 8.66
CA GLU A 156 13.54 13.35 9.47
C GLU A 156 13.13 12.44 10.64
N TYR A 157 12.99 11.14 10.39
CA TYR A 157 12.71 10.16 11.43
C TYR A 157 13.81 10.14 12.50
N LEU A 158 15.08 10.11 12.08
CA LEU A 158 16.22 10.13 13.01
C LEU A 158 16.27 11.42 13.83
N LYS A 159 16.00 12.57 13.19
CA LYS A 159 15.97 13.88 13.85
C LYS A 159 14.86 13.99 14.90
N ASN A 160 13.69 13.41 14.62
CA ASN A 160 12.51 13.49 15.47
C ASN A 160 12.18 12.18 16.18
N ARG A 161 13.16 11.27 16.30
CA ARG A 161 12.97 9.89 16.76
C ARG A 161 12.20 9.78 18.08
N ARG A 162 12.44 10.68 19.03
CA ARG A 162 11.75 10.65 20.33
C ARG A 162 10.24 10.83 20.20
N VAL A 163 9.82 11.73 19.31
CA VAL A 163 8.41 12.04 19.09
C VAL A 163 7.76 10.97 18.21
N LEU A 164 8.48 10.55 17.15
CA LEU A 164 7.99 9.53 16.21
C LEU A 164 8.00 8.12 16.80
N ALA A 165 8.75 7.85 17.87
CA ALA A 165 8.67 6.60 18.62
C ALA A 165 7.34 6.41 19.39
N GLU A 166 6.48 7.43 19.42
CA GLU A 166 5.13 7.33 19.98
C GLU A 166 4.06 7.21 18.88
N VAL A 167 4.46 7.20 17.61
CA VAL A 167 3.57 7.14 16.46
C VAL A 167 3.76 5.81 15.76
N ASN A 168 2.67 5.10 15.55
CA ASN A 168 2.67 3.91 14.70
C ASN A 168 2.54 4.33 13.24
N ILE A 169 3.27 3.68 12.34
CA ILE A 169 3.27 4.00 10.92
C ILE A 169 3.04 2.73 10.10
N ILE A 170 2.07 2.77 9.19
CA ILE A 170 1.75 1.66 8.29
C ILE A 170 2.04 2.10 6.86
N PHE A 171 2.90 1.35 6.17
CA PHE A 171 3.25 1.58 4.76
C PHE A 171 2.70 0.48 3.87
N GLN A 172 1.83 0.83 2.93
CA GLN A 172 1.53 -0.02 1.78
C GLN A 172 2.70 0.02 0.80
N THR A 173 3.66 -0.88 0.98
CA THR A 173 4.93 -0.78 0.26
C THR A 173 4.86 -1.51 -1.08
N ALA A 174 5.17 -0.80 -2.16
CA ALA A 174 5.42 -1.36 -3.47
C ALA A 174 6.74 -0.81 -4.03
N TRP A 175 7.77 -1.64 -4.15
CA TRP A 175 9.05 -1.22 -4.72
C TRP A 175 9.10 -1.59 -6.20
N ARG A 176 8.52 -0.71 -7.00
CA ARG A 176 8.48 -0.86 -8.45
C ARG A 176 9.68 -0.13 -9.04
N PHE A 177 10.42 -0.81 -9.91
CA PHE A 177 11.45 -0.19 -10.74
C PHE A 177 11.23 -0.55 -12.20
N TYR A 178 11.67 0.33 -13.08
CA TYR A 178 11.63 0.09 -14.52
C TYR A 178 13.03 -0.27 -14.99
N PHE A 179 13.16 -1.43 -15.64
CA PHE A 179 14.41 -1.87 -16.26
C PHE A 179 14.14 -2.34 -17.68
N ARG A 180 14.86 -1.78 -18.66
CA ARG A 180 14.70 -2.10 -20.10
C ARG A 180 13.23 -2.04 -20.59
N GLY A 181 12.49 -1.00 -20.19
CA GLY A 181 11.10 -0.80 -20.61
C GLY A 181 10.08 -1.76 -19.99
N LYS A 182 10.50 -2.67 -19.11
CA LYS A 182 9.61 -3.56 -18.34
C LYS A 182 9.53 -3.11 -16.89
N LYS A 183 8.33 -3.20 -16.32
CA LYS A 183 8.03 -2.90 -14.92
C LYS A 183 8.32 -4.14 -14.08
N TYR A 184 9.16 -3.99 -13.07
CA TYR A 184 9.48 -5.03 -12.10
C TYR A 184 9.14 -4.56 -10.69
N ASP A 185 8.68 -5.48 -9.85
CA ASP A 185 8.48 -5.30 -8.42
C ASP A 185 9.59 -6.04 -7.66
N LEU A 186 10.42 -5.30 -6.93
CA LEU A 186 11.63 -5.81 -6.29
C LEU A 186 11.32 -6.83 -5.17
N PHE A 187 10.11 -6.78 -4.59
CA PHE A 187 9.66 -7.71 -3.55
C PHE A 187 9.00 -8.98 -4.11
N THR A 188 8.77 -9.07 -5.41
CA THR A 188 8.00 -10.21 -5.95
C THR A 188 8.48 -10.77 -7.29
N ASP A 189 9.16 -9.99 -8.13
CA ASP A 189 9.57 -10.43 -9.46
C ASP A 189 11.02 -10.97 -9.53
N ILE A 190 11.79 -10.86 -8.43
CA ILE A 190 13.14 -11.45 -8.33
C ILE A 190 13.24 -12.28 -7.04
N PRO A 191 13.15 -13.63 -7.10
CA PRO A 191 13.03 -14.49 -5.91
C PRO A 191 14.17 -14.34 -4.88
N VAL A 192 15.40 -14.17 -5.35
CA VAL A 192 16.58 -14.04 -4.46
C VAL A 192 16.60 -12.67 -3.78
N ILE A 193 16.33 -11.61 -4.54
CA ILE A 193 16.37 -10.23 -4.05
C ILE A 193 15.16 -9.94 -3.15
N SER A 194 13.98 -10.43 -3.52
CA SER A 194 12.74 -10.26 -2.74
C SER A 194 12.84 -10.84 -1.34
N SER A 195 13.39 -12.05 -1.21
CA SER A 195 13.63 -12.66 0.09
C SER A 195 14.61 -11.81 0.90
N LEU A 196 15.79 -11.49 0.35
CA LEU A 196 16.80 -10.70 1.06
C LEU A 196 16.28 -9.33 1.53
N LEU A 197 15.54 -8.63 0.67
CA LEU A 197 14.97 -7.32 1.00
C LEU A 197 13.88 -7.40 2.05
N PHE A 198 12.99 -8.40 1.96
CA PHE A 198 11.96 -8.61 2.98
C PHE A 198 12.60 -8.88 4.35
N HIS A 199 13.61 -9.74 4.41
CA HIS A 199 14.36 -10.01 5.64
C HIS A 199 15.05 -8.73 6.15
N THR A 200 15.67 -7.95 5.26
CA THR A 200 16.37 -6.71 5.65
C THR A 200 15.40 -5.66 6.20
N LEU A 201 14.23 -5.52 5.59
CA LEU A 201 13.15 -4.64 6.05
C LEU A 201 12.60 -5.10 7.41
N SER A 202 12.54 -6.42 7.64
CA SER A 202 12.02 -7.04 8.86
C SER A 202 12.98 -6.97 10.06
N ILE A 203 14.22 -6.51 9.87
CA ILE A 203 15.20 -6.35 10.96
C ILE A 203 14.83 -5.13 11.84
N PRO A 204 14.69 -3.92 11.29
CA PRO A 204 14.30 -2.75 12.08
C PRO A 204 12.79 -2.54 12.19
N PHE A 205 11.97 -3.20 11.37
CA PHE A 205 10.53 -2.95 11.24
C PHE A 205 9.73 -4.25 11.24
N ARG A 206 8.42 -4.16 11.50
CA ARG A 206 7.51 -5.27 11.22
C ARG A 206 7.18 -5.29 9.74
N ALA A 207 7.10 -6.47 9.15
CA ALA A 207 6.69 -6.61 7.76
C ALA A 207 5.72 -7.79 7.59
N VAL A 208 4.66 -7.58 6.81
CA VAL A 208 3.72 -8.63 6.41
C VAL A 208 3.68 -8.67 4.89
N LYS A 209 3.89 -9.86 4.34
CA LYS A 209 3.75 -10.13 2.92
C LYS A 209 2.34 -10.65 2.65
N ILE A 210 1.65 -9.99 1.71
CA ILE A 210 0.36 -10.41 1.15
C ILE A 210 0.62 -11.20 -0.11
N ASP A 211 0.77 -12.51 0.07
CA ASP A 211 0.91 -13.52 -0.95
C ASP A 211 0.05 -14.73 -0.63
N TYR A 212 -0.57 -15.32 -1.65
CA TYR A 212 -1.54 -16.39 -1.46
C TYR A 212 -1.03 -17.70 -2.02
N SER A 213 -1.43 -18.79 -1.38
CA SER A 213 -1.40 -20.10 -2.01
C SER A 213 -2.36 -20.15 -3.21
N ARG A 214 -2.18 -21.16 -4.08
CA ARG A 214 -3.11 -21.42 -5.19
C ARG A 214 -4.53 -21.69 -4.67
N LYS A 215 -4.64 -22.39 -3.53
CA LYS A 215 -5.92 -22.67 -2.87
C LYS A 215 -6.60 -21.41 -2.36
N GLU A 216 -5.88 -20.54 -1.66
CA GLU A 216 -6.41 -19.26 -1.21
C GLU A 216 -6.82 -18.37 -2.39
N THR A 217 -6.00 -18.32 -3.44
CA THR A 217 -6.31 -17.57 -4.67
C THR A 217 -7.60 -18.07 -5.31
N LEU A 218 -7.77 -19.38 -5.44
CA LEU A 218 -8.99 -20.00 -5.98
C LEU A 218 -10.21 -19.65 -5.13
N ASN A 219 -10.10 -19.73 -3.80
CA ASN A 219 -11.18 -19.38 -2.88
C ASN A 219 -11.58 -17.90 -3.00
N ILE A 220 -10.61 -17.00 -3.10
CA ILE A 220 -10.87 -15.56 -3.31
C ILE A 220 -11.65 -15.35 -4.60
N ILE A 221 -11.21 -15.94 -5.71
CA ILE A 221 -11.84 -15.74 -7.02
C ILE A 221 -13.27 -16.29 -7.01
N ARG A 222 -13.48 -17.51 -6.50
CA ARG A 222 -14.80 -18.16 -6.42
C ARG A 222 -15.82 -17.40 -5.57
N ALA A 223 -15.34 -16.65 -4.57
CA ALA A 223 -16.21 -15.82 -3.76
C ALA A 223 -16.77 -14.61 -4.53
N HIS A 224 -16.09 -14.19 -5.60
CA HIS A 224 -16.42 -12.99 -6.36
C HIS A 224 -17.01 -13.29 -7.74
N LEU A 225 -16.62 -14.41 -8.36
CA LEU A 225 -17.00 -14.80 -9.71
C LEU A 225 -17.33 -16.28 -9.78
N ASP A 226 -18.41 -16.60 -10.49
CA ASP A 226 -18.71 -17.97 -10.90
C ASP A 226 -17.92 -18.28 -12.18
N ALA A 227 -16.74 -18.88 -12.01
CA ALA A 227 -15.82 -19.19 -13.10
C ALA A 227 -15.29 -20.62 -13.00
N ASP A 228 -15.02 -21.22 -14.17
CA ASP A 228 -14.52 -22.59 -14.25
C ASP A 228 -13.15 -22.73 -13.58
N GLU A 229 -12.99 -23.79 -12.78
CA GLU A 229 -11.76 -24.01 -12.01
C GLU A 229 -10.54 -24.20 -12.91
N SER A 230 -10.70 -24.90 -14.04
CA SER A 230 -9.59 -25.17 -14.95
C SER A 230 -9.10 -23.88 -15.60
N GLU A 231 -10.01 -22.95 -15.90
CA GLU A 231 -9.66 -21.65 -16.40
C GLU A 231 -8.97 -20.78 -15.35
N ILE A 232 -9.45 -20.77 -14.10
CA ILE A 232 -8.78 -20.08 -12.99
C ILE A 232 -7.36 -20.61 -12.81
N GLN A 233 -7.18 -21.93 -12.78
CA GLN A 233 -5.85 -22.54 -12.61
C GLN A 233 -4.89 -22.17 -13.73
N ARG A 234 -5.37 -22.17 -14.99
CA ARG A 234 -4.60 -21.70 -16.15
C ARG A 234 -4.14 -20.25 -15.98
N LEU A 235 -5.01 -19.36 -15.49
CA LEU A 235 -4.66 -17.97 -15.24
C LEU A 235 -3.70 -17.82 -14.05
N ILE A 236 -3.80 -18.65 -13.02
CA ILE A 236 -2.81 -18.71 -11.93
C ILE A 236 -1.43 -19.12 -12.46
N ASP A 237 -1.35 -20.08 -13.41
CA ASP A 237 -0.07 -20.45 -14.03
C ASP A 237 0.53 -19.31 -14.85
N LEU A 238 -0.30 -18.52 -15.55
CA LEU A 238 0.16 -17.43 -16.41
C LEU A 238 0.53 -16.16 -15.64
N TYR A 239 -0.23 -15.83 -14.59
CA TYR A 239 -0.15 -14.53 -13.92
C TYR A 239 0.25 -14.62 -12.44
N GLY A 240 0.42 -15.83 -11.91
CA GLY A 240 0.68 -16.09 -10.51
C GLY A 240 -0.56 -15.91 -9.62
N CYS A 241 -0.36 -16.05 -8.31
CA CYS A 241 -1.42 -15.91 -7.30
C CYS A 241 -1.78 -14.43 -7.04
N ARG A 242 -2.34 -13.76 -8.07
CA ARG A 242 -2.69 -12.33 -8.08
C ARG A 242 -4.20 -12.18 -8.38
N PRO A 243 -5.09 -12.33 -7.37
CA PRO A 243 -6.54 -12.43 -7.57
C PRO A 243 -7.12 -11.31 -8.44
N ARG A 244 -6.73 -10.05 -8.23
CA ARG A 244 -7.27 -8.93 -9.01
C ARG A 244 -6.96 -9.06 -10.50
N ILE A 245 -5.73 -9.45 -10.85
CA ILE A 245 -5.34 -9.63 -12.26
C ILE A 245 -6.13 -10.78 -12.87
N ILE A 246 -6.32 -11.87 -12.13
CA ILE A 246 -7.08 -13.03 -12.62
C ILE A 246 -8.55 -12.65 -12.84
N MET A 247 -9.18 -11.96 -11.89
CA MET A 247 -10.56 -11.47 -12.03
C MET A 247 -10.73 -10.48 -13.18
N GLU A 248 -9.79 -9.55 -13.38
CA GLU A 248 -9.78 -8.65 -14.54
C GLU A 248 -9.73 -9.42 -15.86
N LYS A 249 -8.95 -10.52 -15.93
CA LYS A 249 -8.87 -11.38 -17.12
C LYS A 249 -10.12 -12.21 -17.34
N LEU A 250 -10.76 -12.69 -16.28
CA LEU A 250 -12.02 -13.42 -16.36
C LEU A 250 -13.19 -12.51 -16.76
N GLY A 251 -13.26 -11.29 -16.22
CA GLY A 251 -14.31 -10.32 -16.53
C GLY A 251 -14.13 -9.57 -17.85
N SER A 252 -13.01 -9.77 -18.54
CA SER A 252 -12.77 -9.26 -19.90
C SER A 252 -13.11 -10.27 -21.01
N CYS A 253 -13.54 -11.48 -20.63
CA CYS A 253 -14.04 -12.53 -21.53
C CYS A 253 -15.57 -12.47 -21.62
#